data_AF-A0A2Z5R415-F1
#
_entry.id   AF-A0A2Z5R415-F1
#
_cell.length_a   1.000
_cell.length_b   1.000
_cell.length_c   1.000
_cell.angle_alpha   90.00
_cell.angle_beta   90.00
_cell.angle_gamma   90.00
#
_symmetry.space_group_name_H-M   'P 1'
#
loop_
_entity.id
_entity.type
_entity.pdbx_description
1 polymer ?
#
loop_
_entity_poly.entity_id
_entity_poly.type
_entity_poly.pdbx_seq_one_letter_code
_entity_poly.pdbx_strand_id
1 'polypeptide(L)' 'METVAEPYLVREGLIGRTPRGRVALPAAWEHLGLEAPDINL' A
#
# COMPACT_ATOMS: atom_id res chain seq x y z
N MET A 1 -9.04 14.19 6.37
CA MET A 1 -9.62 12.88 5.97
C MET A 1 -8.61 11.74 5.91
N GLU A 2 -7.30 11.99 6.09
CA GLU A 2 -6.26 10.92 6.09
C GLU A 2 -6.40 9.93 7.26
N THR A 3 -6.80 10.39 8.45
CA THR A 3 -6.87 9.56 9.67
C THR A 3 -7.87 8.40 9.59
N VAL A 4 -8.87 8.47 8.70
CA VAL A 4 -9.89 7.42 8.55
C VAL A 4 -9.53 6.41 7.46
N ALA A 5 -8.86 6.88 6.40
CA ALA A 5 -8.47 6.01 5.28
C ALA A 5 -7.33 5.07 5.65
N GLU A 6 -6.32 5.57 6.36
CA GLU A 6 -5.15 4.78 6.77
C GLU A 6 -5.48 3.50 7.56
N PRO A 7 -6.32 3.51 8.61
CA PRO A 7 -6.66 2.29 9.33
C PRO A 7 -7.50 1.31 8.51
N TYR A 8 -8.22 1.79 7.49
CA TYR A 8 -8.92 0.90 6.56
C TYR A 8 -7.91 0.21 5.63
N LEU A 9 -7.06 0.99 4.95
CA LEU A 9 -6.10 0.47 3.98
C LEU A 9 -5.06 -0.48 4.62
N VAL A 10 -4.71 -0.26 5.88
CA VAL A 10 -3.85 -1.19 6.64
C VAL A 10 -4.59 -2.49 6.98
N ARG A 11 -5.87 -2.42 7.37
CA ARG A 11 -6.67 -3.63 7.69
C ARG A 11 -6.97 -4.47 6.46
N GLU A 12 -7.23 -3.84 5.33
CA GLU A 12 -7.47 -4.52 4.05
C GLU A 12 -6.19 -5.08 3.42
N GLY A 13 -5.03 -4.92 4.05
CA GLY A 13 -3.76 -5.43 3.52
C GLY A 13 -3.28 -4.69 2.26
N LEU A 14 -3.73 -3.46 2.05
CA LEU A 14 -3.34 -2.62 0.90
C LEU A 14 -2.09 -1.78 1.21
N ILE A 15 -1.89 -1.39 2.47
CA ILE A 15 -0.71 -0.61 2.90
C ILE A 15 0.03 -1.31 4.05
N GLY A 16 1.35 -1.42 3.91
CA GLY A 16 2.29 -1.83 4.94
C GLY A 16 2.97 -0.65 5.63
N ARG A 17 3.43 -0.86 6.87
CA ARG A 17 4.24 0.11 7.63
C ARG A 17 5.70 -0.32 7.66
N THR A 18 6.61 0.61 7.44
CA THR A 18 8.06 0.42 7.51
C THR A 18 8.70 1.56 8.32
N PRO A 19 9.95 1.42 8.80
CA PRO A 19 10.67 2.52 9.45
C PRO A 19 10.84 3.78 8.57
N ARG A 20 10.72 3.63 7.24
CA ARG A 20 10.84 4.71 6.26
C ARG A 20 9.50 5.31 5.83
N GLY A 21 8.38 4.81 6.37
CA GLY A 21 7.03 5.27 6.03
C GLY A 21 6.11 4.15 5.58
N ARG A 22 5.14 4.50 4.73
CA ARG A 22 4.11 3.59 4.22
C ARG A 22 4.52 3.02 2.87
N VAL A 23 4.20 1.76 2.61
CA VAL A 23 4.45 1.09 1.33
C VAL A 23 3.16 0.44 0.83
N ALA A 24 2.89 0.55 -0.47
CA ALA A 24 1.78 -0.18 -1.10
C ALA A 24 2.14 -1.67 -1.19
N LEU A 25 1.23 -2.53 -0.73
CA LEU A 25 1.36 -3.99 -0.82
C LEU A 25 0.88 -4.49 -2.18
N PRO A 26 1.22 -5.72 -2.58
CA PRO A 26 0.81 -6.27 -3.89
C PRO A 26 -0.68 -6.13 -4.18
N ALA A 27 -1.52 -6.40 -3.18
CA ALA A 27 -2.98 -6.27 -3.27
C ALA A 27 -3.44 -4.84 -3.62
N ALA A 28 -2.70 -3.80 -3.25
CA ALA A 28 -3.02 -2.43 -3.64
C ALA A 28 -2.75 -2.16 -5.12
N TRP A 29 -1.66 -2.70 -5.66
CA TRP A 29 -1.36 -2.58 -7.09
C TRP A 29 -2.42 -3.30 -7.93
N GLU A 30 -2.80 -4.52 -7.52
CA GLU A 30 -3.88 -5.28 -8.15
C GLU A 30 -5.23 -4.54 -8.08
N HIS A 31 -5.59 -3.99 -6.92
CA HIS A 31 -6.85 -3.25 -6.74
C HIS A 31 -6.92 -1.98 -7.58
N LEU A 32 -5.78 -1.33 -7.81
CA LEU A 32 -5.67 -0.13 -8.64
C LEU A 32 -5.52 -0.45 -10.13
N GLY A 33 -5.32 -1.72 -10.51
CA GLY A 33 -5.03 -2.12 -11.89
C GLY A 33 -3.70 -1.56 -12.41
N LEU A 34 -2.73 -1.35 -11.52
CA LEU A 34 -1.42 -0.79 -11.83
C LEU A 34 -0.35 -1.89 -11.76
N GLU A 35 0.68 -1.77 -12.58
CA GLU A 35 1.87 -2.61 -12.45
C GLU A 35 2.71 -2.16 -11.26
N ALA A 36 3.05 -3.11 -10.38
CA ALA A 36 3.94 -2.84 -9.27
C ALA A 36 5.34 -2.46 -9.80
N PRO A 37 6.05 -1.53 -9.12
CA PRO A 37 7.38 -1.13 -9.54
C PRO A 37 8.33 -2.33 -9.47
N ASP A 38 9.18 -2.49 -10.49
CA ASP A 38 10.25 -3.47 -10.46
C ASP A 38 11.30 -3.03 -9.42
N ILE A 39 11.51 -3.89 -8.42
CA ILE A 39 12.34 -3.59 -7.24
C ILE A 39 13.82 -3.95 -7.47
N ASN A 40 14.22 -4.35 -8.69
CA ASN A 40 15.57 -4.80 -9.05
C ASN A 40 16.36 -3.76 -9.88
N LEU A 41 16.15 -2.46 -9.65
CA LEU A 41 16.97 -1.37 -10.20
C LEU A 41 18.18 -1.04 -9.31
#